data_AF-A0A2I8DJW9-F1
#
_entry.id   AF-A0A2I8DJW9-F1
#
_cell.length_a   1.000
_cell.length_b   1.000
_cell.length_c   1.000
_cell.angle_alpha   90.00
_cell.angle_beta   90.00
_cell.angle_gamma   90.00
#
_symmetry.space_group_name_H-M   'P 1'
#
loop_
_entity.id
_entity.type
_entity.pdbx_description
1 polymer ?
#
loop_
_entity_poly.entity_id
_entity_poly.type
_entity_poly.pdbx_seq_one_letter_code
_entity_poly.pdbx_strand_id
1 'polypeptide(L)'
;MSADQKRLTVALPPVLLAEIRLAAQDMGYASIGEVVREALREWACRRESVSIKSASLEADIAKGLADMAAGRVTTFDVADIAERGRRQLAAGSH
;
A
#
# COMPACT_ATOMS: atom_id res chain seq x y z
N MET A 1 -28.53 14.99 2.01
CA MET A 1 -27.25 15.73 1.95
C MET A 1 -26.74 15.61 0.52
N SER A 2 -26.88 16.66 -0.29
CA SER A 2 -26.37 16.62 -1.67
C SER A 2 -24.86 16.75 -1.61
N ALA A 3 -24.12 15.72 -2.01
CA ALA A 3 -22.67 15.81 -2.14
C ALA A 3 -22.36 16.81 -3.26
N ASP A 4 -21.66 17.90 -2.94
CA ASP A 4 -21.22 18.88 -3.93
C ASP A 4 -20.26 18.20 -4.92
N GLN A 5 -20.77 17.79 -6.08
CA GLN A 5 -20.00 17.09 -7.10
C GLN A 5 -19.63 18.05 -8.22
N LYS A 6 -18.34 18.36 -8.34
CA LYS A 6 -17.79 19.20 -9.41
C LYS A 6 -17.53 18.39 -10.67
N ARG A 7 -17.77 18.98 -11.85
CA ARG A 7 -17.53 18.35 -13.15
C ARG A 7 -16.06 18.46 -13.54
N LEU A 8 -15.47 17.35 -13.98
CA LEU A 8 -14.12 17.26 -14.50
C LEU A 8 -14.18 16.82 -15.98
N THR A 9 -13.35 17.43 -16.83
CA THR A 9 -13.13 17.00 -18.21
C THR A 9 -11.71 16.44 -18.32
N VAL A 10 -11.58 15.22 -18.84
CA VAL A 10 -10.29 14.55 -19.03
C VAL A 10 -10.21 13.96 -20.43
N ALA A 11 -9.00 13.96 -21.01
CA ALA A 11 -8.72 13.24 -22.24
C ALA A 11 -8.30 11.81 -21.90
N LEU A 12 -8.86 10.82 -22.60
CA LEU A 12 -8.51 9.41 -22.46
C LEU A 12 -8.04 8.85 -23.80
N PRO A 13 -7.04 7.97 -23.81
CA PRO A 13 -6.73 7.13 -24.96
C PRO A 13 -7.98 6.39 -25.46
N PRO A 14 -8.16 6.21 -26.79
CA PRO A 14 -9.35 5.55 -27.34
C PRO A 14 -9.60 4.16 -26.75
N VAL A 15 -8.54 3.40 -26.47
CA VAL A 15 -8.63 2.08 -25.85
C VAL A 15 -9.27 2.13 -24.46
N LEU A 16 -8.83 3.04 -23.59
CA LEU A 16 -9.39 3.20 -22.25
C LEU A 16 -10.83 3.70 -22.30
N LEU A 17 -11.16 4.57 -23.25
CA LEU A 17 -12.54 5.02 -23.44
C LEU A 17 -13.46 3.85 -23.83
N ALA A 18 -12.99 2.93 -24.69
CA ALA A 18 -13.74 1.74 -25.06
C ALA A 18 -13.95 0.79 -23.87
N GLU A 19 -12.90 0.54 -23.07
CA GLU A 19 -12.99 -0.29 -21.87
C GLU A 19 -13.98 0.26 -20.84
N ILE A 20 -13.93 1.57 -20.56
CA ILE A 20 -14.85 2.20 -19.60
C ILE A 20 -16.29 2.18 -20.11
N ARG A 21 -16.50 2.32 -21.42
CA ARG A 21 -17.84 2.22 -22.02
C ARG A 21 -18.39 0.80 -21.91
N LEU A 22 -17.55 -0.21 -22.14
CA LEU A 22 -17.93 -1.61 -22.01
C LEU A 22 -18.29 -1.93 -20.55
N ALA A 23 -17.45 -1.52 -19.60
CA ALA A 23 -17.74 -1.67 -18.17
C ALA A 23 -19.09 -1.04 -17.79
N ALA A 24 -19.37 0.16 -18.29
CA ALA A 24 -20.63 0.84 -18.04
C ALA A 24 -21.87 0.13 -18.64
N GLN A 25 -21.70 -0.69 -19.68
CA GLN A 25 -22.80 -1.41 -20.34
C GLN A 25 -22.99 -2.82 -19.78
N ASP A 26 -21.89 -3.53 -19.50
CA ASP A 26 -21.91 -4.98 -19.28
C ASP A 26 -21.70 -5.37 -17.81
N MET A 27 -21.21 -4.46 -16.97
CA MET A 27 -20.87 -4.77 -15.56
C MET A 27 -21.80 -4.10 -14.55
N GLY A 28 -22.99 -3.65 -14.97
CA GLY A 28 -24.04 -3.18 -14.06
C GLY A 28 -23.82 -1.79 -13.44
N TYR A 29 -22.86 -1.01 -13.95
CA TYR A 29 -22.69 0.38 -13.53
C TYR A 29 -23.80 1.27 -14.12
N ALA A 30 -24.26 2.28 -13.38
CA ALA A 30 -25.28 3.21 -13.84
C ALA A 30 -24.73 4.26 -14.82
N SER A 31 -23.40 4.50 -14.84
CA SER A 31 -22.77 5.44 -15.76
C SER A 31 -21.25 5.27 -15.86
N ILE A 32 -20.66 5.81 -16.93
CA ILE A 32 -19.21 6.01 -17.06
C ILE A 32 -18.62 6.74 -15.84
N GLY A 33 -19.34 7.74 -15.30
CA GLY A 33 -18.88 8.50 -14.14
C GLY A 33 -18.79 7.66 -12.87
N GLU A 34 -19.56 6.58 -12.77
CA GLU A 34 -19.49 5.64 -11.66
C GLU A 34 -18.25 4.74 -11.77
N VAL A 35 -17.99 4.19 -12.96
CA VAL A 35 -16.75 3.44 -13.27
C VAL A 35 -15.52 4.28 -12.92
N VAL A 36 -15.51 5.56 -13.33
CA VAL A 36 -14.39 6.48 -13.02
C VAL A 36 -14.27 6.74 -11.53
N ARG A 37 -15.37 6.95 -10.79
CA ARG A 37 -15.31 7.15 -9.34
C ARG A 37 -14.81 5.91 -8.61
N GLU A 38 -15.20 4.72 -9.05
CA GLU A 38 -14.70 3.47 -8.49
C GLU A 38 -13.21 3.29 -8.71
N ALA A 39 -12.74 3.45 -9.96
CA ALA A 39 -11.32 3.39 -10.28
C ALA A 39 -10.49 4.41 -9.47
N LEU A 40 -11.01 5.62 -9.25
CA LEU A 40 -10.37 6.64 -8.41
C LEU A 40 -10.32 6.24 -6.92
N ARG A 41 -11.36 5.59 -6.39
CA ARG A 41 -11.34 5.05 -5.01
C ARG A 41 -10.28 3.96 -4.87
N GLU A 42 -10.24 3.02 -5.80
CA GLU A 42 -9.23 1.95 -5.78
C GLU A 42 -7.81 2.52 -5.88
N TRP A 43 -7.60 3.50 -6.77
CA TRP A 43 -6.34 4.21 -6.90
C TRP A 43 -5.94 4.89 -5.58
N ALA A 44 -6.88 5.58 -4.92
CA ALA A 44 -6.63 6.23 -3.63
C ALA A 44 -6.24 5.22 -2.54
N CYS A 45 -6.99 4.12 -2.40
CA CYS A 45 -6.67 3.04 -1.44
C CYS A 45 -5.29 2.42 -1.71
N ARG A 46 -4.94 2.20 -2.99
CA ARG A 46 -3.62 1.69 -3.36
C ARG A 46 -2.52 2.68 -2.99
N ARG A 47 -2.72 3.96 -3.21
CA ARG A 47 -1.75 5.02 -2.87
C ARG A 47 -1.55 5.12 -1.36
N GLU A 48 -2.62 5.05 -0.57
CA GLU A 48 -2.55 5.03 0.88
C GLU A 48 -1.78 3.81 1.38
N SER A 49 -2.04 2.62 0.81
CA SER A 49 -1.30 1.39 1.13
C SER A 49 0.20 1.51 0.85
N VAL A 50 0.58 2.15 -0.26
CA VAL A 50 2.00 2.42 -0.58
C VAL A 50 2.59 3.42 0.42
N SER A 51 1.85 4.46 0.78
CA SER A 51 2.30 5.46 1.75
C SER A 51 2.55 4.84 3.13
N ILE A 52 1.65 3.97 3.61
CA ILE A 52 1.82 3.27 4.89
C ILE A 52 3.06 2.38 4.87
N LYS A 53 3.27 1.62 3.78
CA LYS A 53 4.46 0.78 3.62
C LYS A 53 5.75 1.61 3.59
N SER A 54 5.75 2.77 2.92
CA SER A 54 6.90 3.69 2.92
C SER A 54 7.19 4.21 4.32
N ALA A 55 6.16 4.70 5.03
CA ALA A 55 6.30 5.22 6.39
C ALA A 55 6.83 4.16 7.38
N SER A 56 6.37 2.91 7.27
CA SER A 56 6.89 1.80 8.08
C SER A 56 8.37 1.56 7.80
N LEU A 57 8.76 1.50 6.52
CA LEU A 57 10.16 1.28 6.15
C LEU A 57 11.07 2.43 6.59
N GLU A 58 10.62 3.67 6.42
CA GLU A 58 11.33 4.87 6.89
C GLU A 58 11.54 4.84 8.42
N ALA A 59 10.51 4.42 9.18
CA ALA A 59 10.61 4.26 10.63
C ALA A 59 11.60 3.14 11.03
N ASP A 60 11.59 2.00 10.34
CA ASP A 60 12.54 0.90 10.58
C ASP A 60 13.99 1.33 10.30
N ILE A 61 14.21 2.08 9.23
CA ILE A 61 15.54 2.66 8.90
C ILE A 61 15.96 3.66 9.98
N ALA A 62 15.08 4.60 10.36
CA ALA A 62 15.39 5.60 11.37
C ALA A 62 15.76 4.95 12.72
N LYS A 63 15.05 3.88 13.10
CA LYS A 63 15.37 3.08 14.28
C LYS A 63 16.77 2.45 14.17
N GLY A 64 17.09 1.81 13.04
CA GLY A 64 18.41 1.20 12.82
C GLY A 64 19.55 2.23 12.88
N LEU A 65 19.35 3.42 12.30
CA LEU A 65 20.31 4.52 12.37
C LEU A 65 20.49 5.02 13.81
N ALA A 66 19.42 5.13 14.59
CA ALA A 66 19.49 5.51 16.00
C ALA A 66 20.19 4.44 16.86
N ASP A 67 19.97 3.15 16.59
CA ASP A 67 20.67 2.05 17.25
C ASP A 67 22.17 2.07 16.92
N MET A 68 22.53 2.33 15.66
CA MET A 68 23.92 2.50 15.25
C MET A 68 24.59 3.69 15.96
N ALA A 69 23.93 4.86 15.98
CA ALA A 69 24.45 6.05 16.65
C ALA A 69 24.63 5.85 18.16
N ALA A 70 23.78 5.04 18.79
CA ALA A 70 23.86 4.70 20.20
C ALA A 70 24.77 3.49 20.51
N GLY A 71 25.44 2.90 19.51
CA GLY A 71 26.29 1.73 19.70
C GLY A 71 25.55 0.45 20.07
N ARG A 72 24.24 0.35 19.79
CA ARG A 72 23.39 -0.83 20.04
C ARG A 72 23.42 -1.84 18.89
N VAL A 73 24.49 -1.82 18.09
CA VAL A 73 24.69 -2.73 16.96
C VAL A 73 25.79 -3.74 17.31
N THR A 74 25.65 -4.95 16.80
CA THR A 74 26.64 -6.02 16.95
C THR A 74 27.10 -6.47 15.56
N THR A 75 28.22 -7.18 15.50
CA THR A 75 28.63 -7.87 14.27
C THR A 75 27.54 -8.84 13.81
N PHE A 76 27.32 -8.90 12.51
CA PHE A 76 26.35 -9.80 11.92
C PHE A 76 26.91 -11.23 11.88
N ASP A 77 26.22 -12.16 12.55
CA ASP A 77 26.55 -13.59 12.58
C ASP A 77 25.26 -14.42 12.43
N VAL A 78 25.16 -15.14 11.31
CA VAL A 78 23.98 -15.94 10.97
C VAL A 78 23.79 -17.11 11.93
N ALA A 79 24.88 -17.73 12.40
CA ALA A 79 24.81 -18.88 13.31
C ALA A 79 24.28 -18.46 14.69
N ASP A 80 24.76 -17.33 15.21
CA ASP A 80 24.24 -16.74 16.45
C ASP A 80 22.75 -16.37 16.32
N ILE A 81 22.35 -15.73 15.21
CA ILE A 81 20.95 -15.37 14.97
C ILE A 81 20.05 -16.61 14.94
N ALA A 82 20.45 -17.66 14.22
CA ALA A 82 19.69 -18.91 14.13
C ALA A 82 19.55 -19.59 15.50
N GLU A 83 20.63 -19.61 16.27
CA GLU A 83 20.64 -20.21 17.61
C GLU A 83 19.76 -19.42 18.59
N ARG A 84 19.82 -18.09 18.57
CA ARG A 84 18.91 -17.24 19.36
C ARG A 84 17.45 -17.48 18.99
N GLY A 85 17.14 -17.61 17.71
CA GLY A 85 15.79 -17.93 17.23
C GLY A 85 15.27 -19.28 17.77
N ARG A 86 16.10 -20.34 17.74
CA ARG A 86 15.75 -21.65 18.30
C ARG A 86 15.44 -21.59 19.80
N ARG A 87 16.22 -20.84 20.57
CA ARG A 87 16.00 -20.67 22.02
C ARG A 87 14.70 -19.93 22.32
N GLN A 88 14.37 -18.89 21.55
CA GLN A 88 13.12 -18.13 21.72
C GLN A 88 11.90 -19.00 21.38
N LEU A 89 11.96 -19.81 20.32
CA LEU A 89 10.89 -20.74 19.95
C LEU A 89 10.64 -21.79 21.05
N ALA A 90 11.70 -22.35 21.63
CA ALA A 90 11.58 -23.31 22.73
C ALA A 90 11.00 -22.68 24.02
N ALA A 91 11.31 -21.41 24.29
CA ALA A 91 10.84 -20.68 25.46
C ALA A 91 9.40 -20.16 25.33
N GLY A 92 8.93 -19.88 24.11
CA GLY A 92 7.58 -19.40 23.82
C GLY A 92 6.51 -20.49 23.65
N SER A 93 6.87 -21.76 23.89
CA SER A 93 6.00 -22.92 23.67
C SER A 93 5.23 -23.34 24.95
N HIS A 94 4.90 -22.39 25.83
CA HIS A 94 4.11 -22.58 27.06
C HIS A 94 2.84 -21.73 27.04
#